data_AF-A0A661C0K8-F1
#
_entry.id   AF-A0A661C0K8-F1
#
_cell.length_a   1.000
_cell.length_b   1.000
_cell.length_c   1.000
_cell.angle_alpha   90.00
_cell.angle_beta   90.00
_cell.angle_gamma   90.00
#
_symmetry.space_group_name_H-M   'P 1'
#
loop_
_entity.id
_entity.type
_entity.pdbx_description
1 polymer ?
#
loop_
_entity_poly.entity_id
_entity_poly.type
_entity_poly.pdbx_seq_one_letter_code
_entity_poly.pdbx_strand_id
1 'polypeptide(L)'
;MTRYIFVTGGVVSSLGKGLASAAVGAILESRGLKVQMMKLDPYINVDPGTMSPFQHGEVFVTEDGAETDLDLGHYERFVSTRTGKSSNFT
;
A
#
# COMPACT_ATOMS: atom_id res chain seq x y z
N MET A 1 -16.15 16.61 -1.43
CA MET A 1 -15.48 16.29 -0.15
C MET A 1 -14.92 14.88 -0.26
N THR A 2 -13.62 14.71 -0.03
CA THR A 2 -12.95 13.40 -0.10
C THR A 2 -13.37 12.53 1.10
N ARG A 3 -13.58 11.24 0.86
CA ARG A 3 -13.92 10.25 1.90
C ARG A 3 -12.68 9.43 2.23
N TYR A 4 -12.53 9.07 3.50
CA TYR A 4 -11.42 8.25 3.99
C TYR A 4 -11.96 6.93 4.53
N ILE A 5 -11.33 5.82 4.11
CA ILE A 5 -11.61 4.47 4.62
C ILE A 5 -10.33 4.00 5.31
N PHE A 6 -10.41 3.74 6.61
CA PHE A 6 -9.29 3.20 7.37
C PHE A 6 -9.43 1.69 7.47
N VAL A 7 -8.40 0.95 7.05
CA VAL A 7 -8.34 -0.50 7.19
C VAL A 7 -7.37 -0.84 8.31
N THR A 8 -7.88 -1.47 9.37
CA THR A 8 -7.09 -1.88 10.54
C THR A 8 -7.04 -3.40 10.65
N GLY A 9 -6.08 -3.91 11.41
CA GLY A 9 -5.92 -5.34 11.69
C GLY A 9 -6.03 -5.66 13.17
N GLY A 10 -6.62 -6.81 13.49
CA GLY A 10 -6.65 -7.36 14.83
C GLY A 10 -6.21 -8.82 14.86
N VAL A 11 -6.03 -9.36 16.07
CA VAL A 11 -5.64 -10.76 16.36
C VAL A 11 -4.22 -11.12 15.93
N VAL A 12 -3.93 -11.16 14.63
CA VAL A 12 -2.62 -11.56 14.10
C VAL A 12 -2.33 -10.86 12.77
N SER A 13 -1.05 -10.69 12.45
CA SER A 13 -0.63 -10.21 11.13
C SER A 13 -0.80 -11.29 10.05
N SER A 14 -0.55 -10.93 8.79
CA SER A 14 -0.58 -11.86 7.64
C SER A 14 -1.96 -12.40 7.22
N LEU A 15 -3.06 -11.82 7.72
CA LEU A 15 -4.42 -12.13 7.27
C LEU A 15 -4.82 -11.53 5.90
N GLY A 16 -3.88 -10.92 5.18
CA GLY A 16 -4.14 -10.39 3.83
C GLY A 16 -4.79 -9.00 3.78
N LYS A 17 -4.48 -8.12 4.74
CA LYS A 17 -5.05 -6.75 4.81
C LYS A 17 -4.74 -5.90 3.58
N GLY A 18 -3.50 -5.95 3.07
CA GLY A 18 -3.09 -5.21 1.87
C GLY A 18 -3.92 -5.60 0.66
N LEU A 19 -4.00 -6.91 0.37
CA LEU A 19 -4.81 -7.45 -0.73
C LEU A 19 -6.31 -7.16 -0.59
N ALA A 20 -6.87 -7.33 0.61
CA ALA A 20 -8.28 -7.00 0.85
C ALA A 20 -8.58 -5.51 0.59
N SER A 21 -7.68 -4.62 1.03
CA SER A 21 -7.80 -3.17 0.79
C SER A 21 -7.71 -2.86 -0.70
N ALA A 22 -6.77 -3.48 -1.41
CA ALA A 22 -6.60 -3.35 -2.86
C ALA A 22 -7.87 -3.78 -3.62
N ALA A 23 -8.47 -4.92 -3.23
CA ALA A 23 -9.71 -5.43 -3.81
C ALA A 23 -10.90 -4.48 -3.58
N VAL A 24 -11.02 -3.91 -2.38
CA VAL A 24 -12.05 -2.88 -2.10
C VAL A 24 -11.83 -1.65 -2.99
N GLY A 25 -10.58 -1.21 -3.16
CA GLY A 25 -10.23 -0.13 -4.08
C GLY A 25 -10.68 -0.40 -5.51
N ALA A 26 -10.39 -1.59 -6.05
CA ALA A 26 -10.81 -2.00 -7.38
C ALA A 26 -12.34 -2.01 -7.55
N ILE A 27 -13.09 -2.47 -6.54
CA ILE A 27 -14.56 -2.44 -6.55
C ILE A 27 -15.07 -0.98 -6.58
N LEU A 28 -14.46 -0.08 -5.81
CA LEU A 28 -14.83 1.33 -5.82
C LEU A 28 -14.55 1.98 -7.19
N GLU A 29 -13.39 1.71 -7.80
CA GLU A 29 -13.07 2.18 -9.15
C GLU A 29 -14.06 1.65 -10.21
N SER A 30 -14.45 0.37 -10.12
CA SER A 30 -15.46 -0.21 -11.02
C SER A 30 -16.83 0.47 -10.93
N ARG A 31 -17.09 1.21 -9.84
CA ARG A 31 -18.28 2.04 -9.64
C ARG A 31 -18.07 3.50 -10.08
N GLY A 32 -16.98 3.79 -10.78
CA GLY A 32 -16.64 5.12 -11.30
C GLY A 32 -16.10 6.09 -10.25
N LEU A 33 -15.67 5.59 -9.08
CA LEU A 33 -15.08 6.41 -8.04
C LEU A 33 -13.56 6.53 -8.25
N LYS A 34 -13.02 7.73 -8.02
CA LYS A 34 -11.57 7.91 -7.96
C LYS A 34 -11.05 7.44 -6.60
N VAL A 35 -10.04 6.58 -6.59
CA VAL A 35 -9.47 5.98 -5.39
C VAL A 35 -7.97 6.29 -5.33
N GLN A 36 -7.49 6.68 -4.15
CA GLN A 36 -6.06 6.74 -3.82
C GLN A 36 -5.82 5.76 -2.66
N MET A 37 -4.70 5.04 -2.73
CA MET A 37 -4.29 4.07 -1.71
C MET A 37 -3.08 4.61 -0.93
N MET A 38 -2.99 4.25 0.35
CA MET A 38 -1.89 4.64 1.24
C MET A 38 -1.58 3.51 2.22
N LYS A 39 -0.30 3.30 2.51
CA LYS A 39 0.20 2.37 3.52
C LYS A 39 0.90 3.13 4.64
N LEU A 40 0.55 2.77 5.87
CA LEU A 40 1.22 3.23 7.10
C LEU A 40 1.92 2.03 7.73
N ASP A 41 3.24 2.04 7.74
CA ASP A 41 4.09 0.99 8.28
C ASP A 41 4.59 1.39 9.68
N PRO A 42 4.40 0.56 10.71
CA PRO A 42 4.81 0.91 12.07
C PRO A 42 6.30 0.63 12.36
N TYR A 43 7.12 0.47 11.33
CA TYR A 43 8.55 0.15 11.46
C TYR A 43 9.38 1.41 11.66
N ILE A 44 10.51 1.30 12.35
CA ILE A 44 11.42 2.44 12.59
C ILE A 44 12.28 2.79 11.36
N ASN A 45 12.37 1.88 10.39
CA ASN A 45 13.12 2.10 9.17
C ASN A 45 12.50 3.25 8.39
N VAL A 46 13.32 4.24 8.02
CA VAL A 46 12.85 5.40 7.23
C VAL A 46 12.26 4.95 5.89
N ASP A 47 12.84 3.92 5.30
CA ASP A 47 12.39 3.24 4.09
C ASP A 47 12.79 1.75 4.18
N PRO A 48 12.17 0.86 3.39
CA PRO A 48 12.50 -0.56 3.44
C PRO A 48 13.81 -0.92 2.75
N GLY A 49 14.55 0.03 2.16
CA GLY A 49 15.82 -0.21 1.47
C GLY A 49 16.91 -0.79 2.37
N THR A 50 16.78 -0.62 3.68
CA THR A 50 17.67 -1.19 4.70
C THR A 50 17.25 -2.58 5.21
N MET A 51 16.08 -3.09 4.79
CA MET A 51 15.55 -4.40 5.20
C MET A 51 16.03 -5.51 4.25
N SER A 52 16.25 -6.71 4.77
CA SER A 52 16.61 -7.86 3.93
C SER A 52 15.40 -8.34 3.12
N PRO A 53 15.44 -8.32 1.77
CA PRO A 53 14.28 -8.68 0.97
C PRO A 53 13.90 -10.16 1.06
N PHE A 54 14.86 -11.03 1.37
CA PHE A 54 14.60 -12.45 1.56
C PHE A 54 13.83 -12.76 2.86
N GLN A 55 13.79 -11.82 3.79
CA GLN A 55 13.11 -11.97 5.08
C GLN A 55 11.84 -11.13 5.18
N HIS A 56 11.84 -9.95 4.57
CA HIS A 56 10.78 -8.94 4.72
C HIS A 56 9.96 -8.69 3.45
N GLY A 57 10.34 -9.30 2.32
CA GLY A 57 9.69 -9.09 1.03
C GLY A 57 10.42 -8.06 0.16
N GLU A 58 9.95 -7.90 -1.08
CA GLU A 58 10.54 -6.96 -2.04
C GLU A 58 10.41 -5.50 -1.59
N VAL A 59 11.31 -4.65 -2.08
CA VAL A 59 11.13 -3.19 -2.05
C VAL A 59 10.44 -2.79 -3.34
N PHE A 60 9.30 -2.09 -3.25
CA PHE A 60 8.60 -1.57 -4.42
C PHE A 60 9.08 -0.15 -4.73
N VAL A 61 9.44 0.10 -5.99
CA VAL A 61 9.93 1.41 -6.44
C VAL A 61 8.86 2.10 -7.28
N THR A 62 8.41 3.27 -6.83
CA THR A 62 7.40 4.09 -7.53
C THR A 62 8.00 4.90 -8.68
N GLU A 63 7.15 5.43 -9.57
CA GLU A 63 7.61 6.25 -10.72
C GLU A 63 8.40 7.51 -10.30
N ASP A 64 8.11 8.06 -9.11
CA ASP A 64 8.86 9.19 -8.52
C ASP A 64 10.15 8.77 -7.79
N GLY A 65 10.53 7.49 -7.88
CA GLY A 65 11.78 6.95 -7.37
C GLY A 65 11.80 6.66 -5.86
N ALA A 66 10.64 6.60 -5.20
CA ALA A 66 10.58 6.23 -3.79
C ALA A 66 10.71 4.70 -3.62
N GLU A 67 11.58 4.28 -2.71
CA GLU A 67 11.65 2.91 -2.20
C GLU A 67 10.59 2.74 -1.11
N THR A 68 9.67 1.81 -1.31
CA THR A 68 8.44 1.69 -0.51
C THR A 68 8.11 0.24 -0.19
N ASP A 69 7.20 0.04 0.76
CA ASP A 69 6.68 -1.29 1.12
C ASP A 69 5.97 -1.96 -0.08
N LEU A 70 6.09 -3.29 -0.15
CA LEU A 70 5.54 -4.11 -1.23
C LEU A 70 4.03 -3.97 -1.44
N ASP A 71 3.27 -3.56 -0.40
CA ASP A 71 1.82 -3.36 -0.51
C ASP A 71 1.46 -2.28 -1.55
N LEU A 72 2.31 -1.29 -1.81
CA LEU A 72 2.06 -0.30 -2.87
C LEU A 72 2.04 -0.97 -4.25
N GLY A 73 2.89 -1.97 -4.48
CA GLY A 73 2.83 -2.79 -5.68
C GLY A 73 1.53 -3.59 -5.77
N HIS A 74 0.97 -4.06 -4.65
CA HIS A 74 -0.37 -4.67 -4.68
C HIS A 74 -1.44 -3.64 -5.05
N TYR A 75 -1.36 -2.42 -4.54
CA TYR A 75 -2.32 -1.36 -4.88
C TYR A 75 -2.29 -1.04 -6.37
N GLU A 76 -1.12 -0.76 -6.95
CA GLU A 76 -1.00 -0.42 -8.37
C GLU A 76 -1.39 -1.55 -9.33
N ARG A 77 -1.40 -2.81 -8.87
CA ARG A 77 -1.89 -3.95 -9.65
C ARG A 77 -3.41 -4.09 -9.63
N PHE A 78 -4.09 -3.52 -8.63
CA PHE A 78 -5.54 -3.64 -8.45
C PHE A 78 -6.30 -2.37 -8.82
N VAL A 79 -5.71 -1.20 -8.61
CA VAL A 79 -6.31 0.10 -8.93
C VAL A 79 -5.51 0.82 -10.00
N SER A 80 -6.19 1.68 -10.75
CA SER A 80 -5.60 2.43 -11.86
C SER A 80 -4.65 3.55 -11.42
N THR A 81 -4.77 4.00 -10.17
CA THR A 81 -4.00 5.11 -9.62
C THR A 81 -2.56 4.73 -9.30
N ARG A 82 -1.61 5.56 -9.76
CA ARG A 82 -0.20 5.46 -9.38
C ARG A 82 0.04 5.96 -7.96
N THR A 83 0.92 5.26 -7.25
CA THR A 83 1.42 5.63 -5.93
C THR A 83 2.76 6.35 -6.05
N GLY A 84 3.16 7.02 -4.99
CA GLY A 84 4.44 7.75 -4.92
C GLY A 84 4.90 7.86 -3.47
N LYS A 85 5.92 8.68 -3.22
CA LYS A 85 6.49 8.89 -1.88
C LYS A 85 5.43 9.25 -0.83
N SER A 86 4.39 9.98 -1.21
CA SER A 86 3.30 10.37 -0.31
C SER A 86 2.28 9.27 -0.01
N SER A 87 2.46 8.06 -0.57
CA SER A 87 1.56 6.91 -0.39
C SER A 87 2.11 5.89 0.60
N ASN A 88 3.35 6.03 1.08
CA ASN A 88 3.95 5.17 2.10
C ASN A 88 4.56 6.03 3.21
N PHE A 89 4.15 5.79 4.46
CA PHE A 89 4.71 6.44 5.64
C PHE A 89 5.14 5.40 6.65
N THR A 90 6.31 5.65 7.24
CA THR A 90 6.99 4.85 8.25
C THR A 90 7.27 5.70 9.49
#